data_AF-A0A9X3CZZ4-F1
#
_entry.id   AF-A0A9X3CZZ4-F1
#
_cell.length_a   1.000
_cell.length_b   1.000
_cell.length_c   1.000
_cell.angle_alpha   90.00
_cell.angle_beta   90.00
_cell.angle_gamma   90.00
#
_symmetry.space_group_name_H-M   'P 1'
#
loop_
_entity.id
_entity.type
_entity.pdbx_description
1 polymer ?
#
loop_
_entity_poly.entity_id
_entity_poly.type
_entity_poly.pdbx_seq_one_letter_code
_entity_poly.pdbx_strand_id
1 'polypeptide(L)'
;MFLVRNSFVLILMFLLIGCNGIQENETGYLTKEQVLKENPKADYFELNDKVYVTGIDWIEGVKLTKGEVIGEIKDGMASELSVGTQIIAPRERRDILIV
;
A
#
# COMPACT_ATOMS: atom_id res chain seq x y z
N MET A 1 -0.80 -35.27 37.88
CA MET A 1 -1.39 -33.96 37.56
C MET A 1 -0.31 -32.87 37.41
N PHE A 2 0.75 -33.09 36.61
CA PHE A 2 1.76 -32.06 36.32
C PHE A 2 2.21 -32.06 34.85
N LEU A 3 1.92 -33.13 34.09
CA LEU A 3 2.25 -33.27 32.67
C LEU A 3 1.41 -32.37 31.74
N VAL A 4 0.14 -32.10 32.08
CA VAL A 4 -0.76 -31.27 31.27
C VAL A 4 -0.44 -29.77 31.35
N ARG A 5 0.22 -29.33 32.42
CA ARG A 5 0.53 -27.91 32.65
C ARG A 5 1.76 -27.43 31.87
N ASN A 6 2.70 -28.33 31.57
CA ASN A 6 3.90 -28.04 30.76
C ASN A 6 3.65 -28.15 29.25
N SER A 7 2.58 -28.86 28.85
CA SER A 7 2.21 -29.03 27.44
C SER A 7 1.62 -27.77 26.79
N PHE A 8 0.99 -26.88 27.58
CA PHE A 8 0.41 -25.64 27.07
C PHE A 8 1.47 -24.58 26.68
N VAL A 9 2.63 -24.61 27.36
CA VAL A 9 3.76 -23.69 27.09
C VAL A 9 4.44 -24.02 25.76
N LEU A 10 4.51 -25.30 25.40
CA LEU A 10 5.12 -25.77 24.15
C LEU A 10 4.29 -25.40 22.90
N ILE A 11 2.96 -25.32 23.02
CA ILE A 11 2.07 -24.92 21.91
C ILE A 11 2.16 -23.41 21.62
N LEU A 12 2.40 -22.60 22.65
CA LEU A 12 2.54 -21.14 22.51
C LEU A 12 3.78 -20.75 21.67
N MET A 13 4.82 -21.58 21.68
CA MET A 13 6.09 -21.33 20.98
C MET A 13 5.99 -21.50 19.46
N PHE A 14 5.03 -22.30 18.97
CA PHE A 14 4.81 -22.50 17.52
C PHE A 14 4.02 -21.35 16.86
N LEU A 15 3.36 -20.50 17.65
CA LEU A 15 2.61 -19.35 17.13
C LEU A 15 3.51 -18.16 16.77
N LEU A 16 4.81 -18.22 17.07
CA LEU A 16 5.80 -17.17 16.78
C LEU A 16 6.59 -17.39 15.48
N ILE A 17 6.25 -18.38 14.65
CA ILE A 17 6.83 -18.52 13.31
C ILE A 17 6.11 -17.54 12.37
N GLY A 18 6.33 -16.25 12.61
CA GLY A 18 5.72 -15.14 11.89
C GLY A 18 6.70 -14.49 10.92
N CYS A 19 6.29 -14.46 9.66
CA CYS A 19 6.78 -13.70 8.52
C CYS A 19 8.14 -14.08 7.93
N ASN A 20 8.12 -14.93 6.90
CA ASN A 20 9.20 -14.99 5.92
C ASN A 20 9.16 -13.72 5.08
N GLY A 21 10.27 -12.97 5.11
CA GLY A 21 10.39 -11.62 4.59
C GLY A 21 9.89 -11.44 3.17
N ILE A 22 8.91 -10.55 3.03
CA ILE A 22 8.75 -9.78 1.79
C ILE A 22 10.05 -8.99 1.65
N GLN A 23 10.72 -9.09 0.51
CA GLN A 23 11.89 -8.29 0.19
C GLN A 23 11.46 -6.82 0.16
N GLU A 24 11.62 -6.15 1.29
CA GLU A 24 11.48 -4.71 1.43
C GLU A 24 12.57 -4.07 0.57
N ASN A 25 12.17 -3.31 -0.46
CA ASN A 25 13.07 -2.29 -0.95
C ASN A 25 13.37 -1.37 0.23
N GLU A 26 14.61 -0.88 0.34
CA GLU A 26 15.21 -0.19 1.51
C GLU A 26 14.49 1.11 1.98
N THR A 27 13.27 1.36 1.50
CA THR A 27 12.44 2.56 1.73
C THR A 27 11.00 2.26 2.16
N GLY A 28 10.60 1.00 2.36
CA GLY A 28 9.25 0.62 2.83
C GLY A 28 8.14 0.77 1.79
N TYR A 29 8.47 1.14 0.54
CA TYR A 29 7.52 1.19 -0.58
C TYR A 29 7.56 -0.10 -1.41
N LEU A 30 6.39 -0.51 -1.89
CA LEU A 30 6.26 -1.62 -2.81
C LEU A 30 6.64 -1.19 -4.22
N THR A 31 7.35 -2.05 -4.95
CA THR A 31 7.49 -1.90 -6.40
C THR A 31 6.18 -2.23 -7.11
N LYS A 32 6.09 -1.84 -8.37
CA LYS A 32 4.98 -2.20 -9.26
C LYS A 32 4.77 -3.71 -9.34
N GLU A 33 5.85 -4.47 -9.47
CA GLU A 33 5.80 -5.94 -9.53
C GLU A 33 5.25 -6.53 -8.24
N GLN A 34 5.59 -5.96 -7.09
CA GLN A 34 5.07 -6.38 -5.80
C GLN A 34 3.58 -6.05 -5.66
N VAL A 35 3.16 -4.84 -6.04
CA VAL A 35 1.73 -4.44 -6.05
C VAL A 35 0.92 -5.40 -6.92
N LEU A 36 1.40 -5.70 -8.14
CA LEU A 36 0.70 -6.59 -9.07
C LEU A 36 0.75 -8.06 -8.67
N LYS A 37 1.77 -8.48 -7.93
CA LYS A 37 1.85 -9.83 -7.36
C LYS A 37 0.77 -10.03 -6.29
N GLU A 38 0.56 -9.04 -5.43
CA GLU A 38 -0.46 -9.11 -4.37
C GLU A 38 -1.87 -8.89 -4.91
N ASN A 39 -2.05 -7.92 -5.82
CA ASN A 39 -3.31 -7.67 -6.51
C ASN A 39 -3.10 -7.43 -8.02
N PRO A 40 -3.29 -8.46 -8.86
CA PRO A 40 -3.12 -8.36 -10.32
C PRO A 40 -4.08 -7.37 -11.01
N LYS A 41 -5.13 -6.91 -10.32
CA LYS A 41 -6.11 -5.95 -10.82
C LYS A 41 -6.06 -4.63 -10.04
N ALA A 42 -4.95 -4.34 -9.36
CA ALA A 42 -4.78 -3.08 -8.67
C ALA A 42 -4.91 -1.92 -9.67
N ASP A 43 -5.73 -0.93 -9.35
CA ASP A 43 -5.69 0.36 -10.01
C ASP A 43 -4.57 1.18 -9.36
N TYR A 44 -3.48 1.35 -10.11
CA TYR A 44 -2.30 2.08 -9.70
C TYR A 44 -1.84 3.09 -10.75
N PHE A 45 -1.05 4.05 -10.30
CA PHE A 45 -0.24 4.92 -11.14
C PHE A 45 1.15 5.17 -10.55
N GLU A 46 2.11 5.53 -11.42
CA GLU A 46 3.51 5.77 -11.05
C GLU A 46 3.84 7.25 -11.08
N LEU A 47 4.38 7.82 -10.00
CA LEU A 47 4.79 9.22 -9.91
C LEU A 47 6.08 9.34 -9.11
N ASN A 48 7.10 9.98 -9.69
CA ASN A 48 8.42 10.20 -9.06
C ASN A 48 9.01 8.90 -8.49
N ASP A 49 9.05 7.86 -9.33
CA ASP A 49 9.55 6.51 -9.00
C ASP A 49 8.78 5.80 -7.86
N LYS A 50 7.58 6.27 -7.52
CA LYS A 50 6.68 5.64 -6.53
C LYS A 50 5.41 5.13 -7.19
N VAL A 51 4.91 4.02 -6.68
CA VAL A 51 3.62 3.43 -7.07
C VAL A 51 2.55 3.84 -6.07
N TYR A 52 1.46 4.43 -6.55
CA TYR A 52 0.28 4.77 -5.77
C TYR A 52 -0.87 3.85 -6.18
N VAL A 53 -1.62 3.34 -5.21
CA VAL A 53 -2.75 2.43 -5.44
C VAL A 53 -4.04 3.11 -4.96
N THR A 54 -5.08 3.07 -5.77
CA THR A 54 -6.40 3.62 -5.46
C THR A 54 -7.29 2.55 -4.81
N GLY A 55 -8.49 2.93 -4.36
CA GLY A 55 -9.49 1.97 -3.85
C GLY A 55 -9.08 1.23 -2.57
N ILE A 56 -8.24 1.85 -1.74
CA ILE A 56 -7.82 1.26 -0.46
C ILE A 56 -8.78 1.70 0.65
N ASP A 57 -9.44 0.72 1.28
CA ASP A 57 -10.51 0.91 2.28
C ASP A 57 -10.21 1.95 3.37
N TRP A 58 -8.98 1.98 3.89
CA TRP A 58 -8.64 2.89 5.00
C TRP A 58 -8.59 4.36 4.59
N ILE A 59 -8.53 4.66 3.28
CA ILE A 59 -8.51 6.03 2.74
C ILE A 59 -9.94 6.59 2.61
N GLU A 60 -10.96 5.74 2.44
CA GLU A 60 -12.34 6.18 2.19
C GLU A 60 -12.94 7.02 3.32
N GLY A 61 -12.49 6.81 4.55
CA GLY A 61 -12.93 7.58 5.73
C GLY A 61 -12.15 8.89 5.96
N VAL A 62 -11.09 9.15 5.20
CA VAL A 62 -10.20 10.29 5.44
C VAL A 62 -10.74 11.54 4.75
N LYS A 63 -11.12 12.54 5.55
CA LYS A 63 -11.50 13.86 5.02
C LYS A 63 -10.26 14.65 4.63
N LEU A 64 -10.08 14.88 3.33
CA LEU A 64 -8.96 15.61 2.77
C LEU A 64 -9.45 16.83 1.99
N THR A 65 -8.71 17.93 2.09
CA THR A 65 -8.99 19.15 1.33
C THR A 65 -8.03 19.23 0.15
N LYS A 66 -8.56 19.48 -1.05
CA LYS A 66 -7.74 19.71 -2.25
C LYS A 66 -6.73 20.84 -2.00
N GLY A 67 -5.46 20.56 -2.26
CA GLY A 67 -4.37 21.51 -2.19
C GLY A 67 -3.88 21.90 -3.57
N GLU A 68 -2.64 21.53 -3.88
CA GLU A 68 -1.92 21.90 -5.10
C GLU A 68 -2.01 20.78 -6.14
N VAL A 69 -2.17 21.16 -7.42
CA VAL A 69 -1.99 20.25 -8.54
C VAL A 69 -0.49 20.02 -8.72
N ILE A 70 -0.04 18.79 -8.48
CA ILE A 70 1.38 18.42 -8.55
C ILE A 70 1.75 17.65 -9.82
N GLY A 71 0.74 17.34 -10.65
CA GLY A 71 0.96 16.63 -11.90
C GLY A 71 -0.34 16.26 -12.60
N GLU A 72 -0.18 15.51 -13.67
CA GLU A 72 -1.27 15.01 -14.52
C GLU A 72 -0.89 13.62 -15.01
N ILE A 73 -1.86 12.71 -15.09
CA ILE A 73 -1.68 11.37 -15.61
C ILE A 73 -1.34 11.44 -17.10
N LYS A 74 -0.21 10.84 -17.47
CA LYS A 74 0.27 10.71 -18.84
C LYS A 74 0.12 9.27 -19.34
N ASP A 75 0.28 9.11 -20.66
CA ASP A 75 0.28 7.78 -21.28
C ASP A 75 1.33 6.86 -20.64
N GLY A 76 0.94 5.61 -20.34
CA GLY A 76 1.77 4.61 -19.68
C GLY A 76 2.00 4.83 -18.17
N MET A 77 1.47 5.90 -17.57
CA MET A 77 1.67 6.20 -16.14
C MET A 77 0.71 5.45 -15.21
N ALA A 78 -0.48 5.10 -15.71
CA ALA A 78 -1.54 4.48 -14.93
C ALA A 78 -2.10 3.22 -15.59
N SER A 79 -2.70 2.36 -14.79
CA SER A 79 -3.41 1.16 -15.25
C SER A 79 -4.83 1.47 -15.73
N GLU A 80 -5.63 2.16 -14.92
CA GLU A 80 -7.03 2.46 -15.24
C GLU A 80 -7.33 3.96 -15.36
N LEU A 81 -6.59 4.83 -14.65
CA LEU A 81 -6.82 6.28 -14.69
C LEU A 81 -6.63 6.86 -16.09
N SER A 82 -7.53 7.76 -16.47
CA SER A 82 -7.51 8.39 -17.79
C SER A 82 -6.36 9.39 -17.91
N VAL A 83 -5.75 9.46 -19.10
CA VAL A 83 -4.81 10.53 -19.45
C VAL A 83 -5.49 11.89 -19.28
N GLY A 84 -4.79 12.84 -18.66
CA GLY A 84 -5.36 14.16 -18.32
C GLY A 84 -5.90 14.28 -16.89
N THR A 85 -5.98 13.18 -16.14
CA THR A 85 -6.42 13.21 -14.74
C THR A 85 -5.43 14.00 -13.89
N GLN A 86 -5.91 14.99 -13.13
CA GLN A 86 -5.06 15.82 -12.28
C GLN A 86 -4.65 15.06 -11.02
N ILE A 87 -3.37 15.13 -10.67
CA ILE A 87 -2.85 14.61 -9.41
C ILE A 87 -2.72 15.76 -8.43
N ILE A 88 -3.46 15.70 -7.34
CA ILE A 88 -3.56 16.78 -6.36
C ILE A 88 -2.99 16.32 -5.02
N ALA A 89 -2.06 17.08 -4.47
CA ALA A 89 -1.61 16.91 -3.11
C ALA A 89 -2.61 17.56 -2.13
N PRO A 90 -3.15 16.82 -1.15
CA PRO A 90 -4.01 17.39 -0.13
C PRO A 90 -3.24 18.28 0.84
N ARG A 91 -3.97 19.15 1.56
CA ARG A 91 -3.36 20.09 2.51
C ARG A 91 -2.88 19.42 3.80
N GLU A 92 -3.55 18.35 4.19
CA GLU A 92 -3.40 17.73 5.51
C GLU A 92 -2.22 16.74 5.55
N ARG A 93 -2.04 15.93 4.50
CA ARG A 93 -0.95 14.93 4.44
C ARG A 93 -0.43 14.75 3.02
N ARG A 94 0.82 14.27 2.90
CA ARG A 94 1.53 14.09 1.61
C ARG A 94 1.69 12.61 1.20
N ASP A 95 1.23 11.69 2.04
CA ASP A 95 1.23 10.24 1.81
C ASP A 95 0.01 9.77 0.98
N ILE A 96 -1.02 10.60 0.87
CA ILE A 96 -2.20 10.39 0.03
C ILE A 96 -2.23 11.44 -1.07
N LEU A 97 -2.63 11.02 -2.27
CA LEU A 97 -2.92 11.88 -3.41
C LEU A 97 -4.40 11.79 -3.76
N ILE A 98 -4.95 12.88 -4.29
CA ILE A 98 -6.32 12.94 -4.83
C ILE A 98 -6.20 12.91 -6.35
N VAL A 99 -6.87 11.95 -6.98
CA VAL A 99 -6.94 11.74 -8.43
C VAL A 99 -8.39 11.57 -8.86
#